data_AF-A0A2P7TVJ2-F1
#
_entry.id   AF-A0A2P7TVJ2-F1
#
_cell.length_a   1.000
_cell.length_b   1.000
_cell.length_c   1.000
_cell.angle_alpha   90.00
_cell.angle_beta   90.00
_cell.angle_gamma   90.00
#
_symmetry.space_group_name_H-M   'P 1'
#
loop_
_entity.id
_entity.type
_entity.pdbx_description
1 polymer ?
#
loop_
_entity_poly.entity_id
_entity_poly.type
_entity_poly.pdbx_seq_one_letter_code
_entity_poly.pdbx_strand_id
1 'polypeptide(L)' 'MTENKKRNVGNGIGIGAALGVAFGAAYGYKSGDLSKSIALGLAIGVALGAIFDFAIKKEKR' A
#
# COMPACT_ATOMS: atom_id res chain seq x y z
N MET A 1 26.23 -15.08 1.76
CA MET A 1 24.80 -15.30 1.42
C MET A 1 24.30 -14.07 0.69
N THR A 2 23.66 -14.32 -0.45
CA THR A 2 23.50 -13.41 -1.60
C THR A 2 22.84 -12.09 -1.28
N GLU A 3 23.55 -11.01 -1.64
CA GLU A 3 23.08 -9.64 -1.70
C GLU A 3 21.93 -9.53 -2.73
N ASN A 4 20.68 -9.72 -2.30
CA ASN A 4 19.51 -9.50 -3.16
C ASN A 4 18.98 -8.09 -2.93
N LYS A 5 19.66 -7.09 -3.48
CA LYS A 5 19.16 -5.72 -3.57
C LYS A 5 18.07 -5.67 -4.65
N LYS A 6 16.93 -6.32 -4.35
CA LYS A 6 15.73 -6.34 -5.19
C LYS A 6 15.37 -4.89 -5.48
N ARG A 7 15.46 -4.52 -6.76
CA ARG A 7 15.25 -3.15 -7.23
C ARG A 7 13.87 -2.70 -6.74
N ASN A 8 13.87 -1.80 -5.76
CA ASN A 8 12.71 -1.24 -5.07
C ASN A 8 11.91 -0.32 -6.00
N VAL A 9 11.37 -0.86 -7.08
CA VAL A 9 10.44 -0.16 -7.97
C VAL A 9 9.10 -0.85 -7.75
N GLY A 10 8.23 -0.26 -6.94
CA GLY A 10 6.93 -0.84 -6.57
C GLY A 10 6.84 -1.42 -5.16
N ASN A 11 7.88 -1.32 -4.33
CA ASN A 11 7.81 -1.77 -2.94
C ASN A 11 6.84 -0.89 -2.13
N GLY A 12 6.78 0.42 -2.43
CA GLY A 12 5.86 1.35 -1.78
C GLY A 12 4.40 1.06 -2.11
N ILE A 13 4.09 0.83 -3.40
CA ILE A 13 2.73 0.50 -3.86
C ILE A 13 2.26 -0.84 -3.29
N GLY A 14 3.12 -1.87 -3.30
CA GLY A 14 2.77 -3.19 -2.77
C GLY A 14 2.53 -3.17 -1.25
N ILE A 15 3.39 -2.49 -0.49
CA ILE A 15 3.22 -2.30 0.97
C ILE A 15 1.97 -1.47 1.25
N GLY A 16 1.77 -0.39 0.50
CA GLY A 16 0.60 0.47 0.61
C GLY A 16 -0.70 -0.27 0.35
N ALA A 17 -0.76 -1.09 -0.70
CA ALA A 17 -1.92 -1.92 -1.01
C ALA A 17 -2.24 -2.94 0.11
N ALA A 18 -1.21 -3.65 0.60
CA ALA A 18 -1.38 -4.64 1.66
C ALA A 18 -1.85 -4.02 2.98
N LEU A 19 -1.24 -2.90 3.39
CA LEU A 19 -1.65 -2.16 4.58
C LEU A 19 -3.05 -1.56 4.41
N GLY A 20 -3.32 -0.96 3.26
CA GLY A 20 -4.61 -0.38 2.92
C GLY A 20 -5.74 -1.40 2.99
N VAL A 21 -5.56 -2.58 2.42
CA VAL A 21 -6.53 -3.68 2.49
C VAL A 21 -6.68 -4.20 3.91
N ALA A 22 -5.59 -4.37 4.67
CA ALA A 22 -5.66 -4.82 6.06
C ALA A 22 -6.45 -3.85 6.96
N PHE A 23 -6.19 -2.54 6.83
CA PHE A 23 -6.93 -1.50 7.53
C PHE A 23 -8.38 -1.41 7.04
N GLY A 24 -8.62 -1.47 5.72
CA GLY A 24 -9.95 -1.43 5.13
C GLY A 24 -10.81 -2.65 5.50
N ALA A 25 -10.21 -3.83 5.61
CA ALA A 25 -10.87 -5.05 6.07
C ALA A 25 -11.20 -4.98 7.56
N ALA A 26 -10.24 -4.54 8.41
CA ALA A 26 -10.46 -4.38 9.85
C ALA A 26 -11.54 -3.34 10.16
N TYR A 27 -11.55 -2.21 9.44
CA TYR A 27 -12.57 -1.17 9.58
C TYR A 27 -13.93 -1.62 9.02
N GLY A 28 -13.91 -2.38 7.92
CA GLY A 28 -15.09 -2.97 7.29
C GLY A 28 -15.84 -3.96 8.14
N TYR A 29 -15.08 -4.81 8.83
CA TYR A 29 -15.63 -5.79 9.76
C TYR A 29 -16.46 -5.14 10.86
N LYS A 30 -16.13 -3.91 11.23
CA LYS A 30 -16.85 -3.13 12.25
C LYS A 30 -18.05 -2.37 11.70
N SER A 31 -18.06 -2.04 10.40
CA SER A 31 -19.06 -1.17 9.78
C SER A 31 -20.18 -1.93 9.04
N GLY A 32 -20.09 -3.24 8.89
CA GLY A 32 -21.10 -4.07 8.21
C GLY A 32 -20.97 -4.12 6.67
N ASP A 33 -20.25 -3.16 6.07
CA ASP A 33 -20.01 -3.05 4.62
C ASP A 33 -18.52 -3.30 4.28
N LEU A 34 -18.09 -4.57 4.33
CA LEU A 34 -16.71 -4.98 4.02
C LEU A 34 -16.26 -4.55 2.61
N SER A 35 -17.14 -4.63 1.61
CA SER A 35 -16.75 -4.38 0.21
C SER A 35 -16.36 -2.92 -0.01
N LYS A 36 -17.11 -1.97 0.57
CA LYS A 36 -16.82 -0.54 0.47
C LYS A 36 -15.56 -0.16 1.25
N SER A 37 -15.37 -0.73 2.43
CA SER A 37 -14.24 -0.41 3.29
C SER A 37 -12.92 -1.00 2.75
N ILE A 38 -12.95 -2.20 2.17
CA ILE A 38 -11.77 -2.79 1.50
C ILE A 38 -11.42 -1.98 0.25
N ALA A 39 -12.41 -1.59 -0.55
CA ALA A 39 -12.18 -0.76 -1.73
C ALA A 39 -11.57 0.61 -1.34
N LEU A 40 -12.10 1.23 -0.29
CA LEU A 40 -11.58 2.51 0.24
C LEU A 40 -10.17 2.34 0.83
N GLY A 41 -9.96 1.31 1.64
CA GLY A 41 -8.65 1.00 2.23
C GLY A 41 -7.61 0.70 1.18
N LEU A 42 -7.94 -0.10 0.16
CA LEU A 42 -7.06 -0.39 -0.97
C LEU A 42 -6.74 0.89 -1.76
N ALA A 43 -7.75 1.73 -2.07
CA ALA A 43 -7.54 2.98 -2.80
C ALA A 43 -6.61 3.94 -2.04
N ILE A 44 -6.84 4.13 -0.74
CA ILE A 44 -6.00 4.98 0.12
C ILE A 44 -4.60 4.38 0.26
N GLY A 45 -4.51 3.08 0.52
CA GLY A 45 -3.25 2.38 0.68
C GLY A 45 -2.37 2.42 -0.58
N VAL A 46 -2.96 2.15 -1.75
CA VAL A 46 -2.27 2.25 -3.04
C VAL A 46 -1.87 3.69 -3.33
N ALA A 47 -2.73 4.67 -3.06
CA ALA A 47 -2.40 6.08 -3.26
C ALA A 47 -1.22 6.53 -2.39
N LEU A 48 -1.25 6.21 -1.10
CA LEU A 48 -0.14 6.50 -0.19
C LEU A 48 1.13 5.74 -0.58
N GLY A 49 1.00 4.45 -0.91
CA GLY A 49 2.10 3.63 -1.38
C GLY A 49 2.75 4.15 -2.66
N ALA A 50 1.94 4.65 -3.60
CA ALA A 50 2.40 5.28 -4.83
C ALA A 50 3.07 6.63 -4.58
N ILE A 51 2.53 7.47 -3.68
CA ILE A 51 3.14 8.74 -3.28
C ILE A 51 4.50 8.48 -2.62
N PHE A 52 4.60 7.52 -1.71
CA PHE A 52 5.86 7.15 -1.07
C PHE A 52 6.85 6.55 -2.07
N ASP A 53 6.42 5.65 -2.96
CA ASP A 53 7.28 5.10 -4.01
C ASP A 53 7.80 6.23 -4.92
N PHE A 54 6.94 7.17 -5.29
CA PHE A 54 7.31 8.32 -6.10
C PHE A 54 8.25 9.28 -5.37
N ALA A 55 8.01 9.59 -4.09
CA ALA A 55 8.84 10.45 -3.26
C ALA A 55 10.24 9.85 -3.05
N ILE A 56 10.32 8.56 -2.69
CA ILE A 56 11.59 7.84 -2.52
C ILE A 56 12.35 7.72 -3.84
N LYS A 57 11.62 7.53 -4.96
CA LYS A 57 12.21 7.52 -6.31
C LYS A 57 12.71 8.89 -6.74
N LYS A 58 12.11 9.98 -6.24
CA LYS A 58 12.53 11.36 -6.49
C LYS A 58 13.81 11.72 -5.72
N GLU A 59 13.94 11.24 -4.49
CA GLU A 59 15.14 11.46 -3.64
C GLU A 59 16.39 10.74 -4.18
N LYS A 60 16.22 9.71 -5.02
CA LYS A 60 17.33 8.96 -5.61
C LYS A 60 17.86 9.51 -6.93
N ARG A 61 17.37 10.67 -7.40
CA ARG A 61 17.82 11.32 -8.64
C ARG A 61 18.74 12.50 -8.36
#